data_AF-A0A1Q4GC69-F1
#
_entry.id   AF-A0A1Q4GC69-F1
#
_cell.length_a   1.000
_cell.length_b   1.000
_cell.length_c   1.000
_cell.angle_alpha   90.00
_cell.angle_beta   90.00
_cell.angle_gamma   90.00
#
_symmetry.space_group_name_H-M   'P 1'
#
loop_
_entity.id
_entity.type
_entity.pdbx_description
1 polymer ?
#
loop_
_entity_poly.entity_id
_entity_poly.type
_entity_poly.pdbx_seq_one_letter_code
_entity_poly.pdbx_strand_id
1 'polypeptide(L)'
;MTKFPFVKGKEYTLTFPINLEGYDDKSFLEVSSKSYFPEIEIYTIKNLNGSGLFTQYINPPLKSTNDVFQKISIPGPQDINKHQSRTITLKFIPDACFQFIGFKFRSNVSKNTKIHLKTPTISAKSLMEFVAEPEQCIGTTQVVTYRTSSGYVINEPVNWYVKGDLEIIGSTNGANVTVKSKGTGIGTVGYYPCDSSLGSFEFNIKPPKEDFEISGKPIVRPLETLVYYLPADIGLSNITFQVGGATVLGTTENSVRIRVLNKAYDSLPIVSITATGNTKCGLFTKTLYPDVVEN
;
A
#
# COMPACT_ATOMS: atom_id res chain seq x y z
N MET A 1 25.64 4.88 -11.86
CA MET A 1 24.31 5.51 -12.01
C MET A 1 23.28 4.47 -11.60
N THR A 2 22.36 4.80 -10.71
CA THR A 2 21.33 3.86 -10.25
C THR A 2 20.01 4.18 -10.95
N LYS A 3 19.40 3.19 -11.62
CA LYS A 3 18.10 3.33 -12.27
C LYS A 3 17.00 2.85 -11.33
N PHE A 4 16.08 3.74 -10.96
CA PHE A 4 14.92 3.43 -10.12
C PHE A 4 13.79 4.45 -10.38
N PRO A 5 12.51 4.05 -10.47
CA PRO A 5 11.42 4.98 -10.74
C PRO A 5 11.07 5.81 -9.49
N PHE A 6 11.69 6.97 -9.34
CA PHE A 6 11.35 7.91 -8.27
C PHE A 6 10.09 8.68 -8.68
N VAL A 7 8.99 8.41 -7.97
CA VAL A 7 7.69 9.05 -8.20
C VAL A 7 7.30 10.07 -7.14
N LYS A 8 6.61 11.15 -7.56
CA LYS A 8 5.93 12.10 -6.65
C LYS A 8 5.01 11.33 -5.68
N GLY A 9 4.79 11.87 -4.48
CA GLY A 9 3.94 11.25 -3.46
C GLY A 9 4.61 10.16 -2.62
N LYS A 10 5.92 9.95 -2.78
CA LYS A 10 6.72 9.04 -1.92
C LYS A 10 7.94 9.76 -1.35
N GLU A 11 8.28 9.40 -0.12
CA GLU A 11 9.56 9.71 0.50
C GLU A 11 10.52 8.55 0.26
N TYR A 12 11.71 8.84 -0.25
CA TYR A 12 12.73 7.84 -0.51
C TYR A 12 13.87 7.95 0.48
N THR A 13 14.39 6.79 0.90
CA THR A 13 15.67 6.70 1.59
C THR A 13 16.58 5.78 0.80
N LEU A 14 17.73 6.32 0.36
CA LEU A 14 18.76 5.57 -0.33
C LEU A 14 19.96 5.42 0.57
N THR A 15 20.41 4.19 0.70
CA THR A 15 21.55 3.83 1.55
C THR A 15 22.64 3.26 0.67
N PHE A 16 23.78 3.93 0.60
CA PHE A 16 24.94 3.58 -0.19
C PHE A 16 26.08 3.12 0.73
N PRO A 17 26.38 1.82 0.78
CA PRO A 17 27.63 1.37 1.36
C PRO A 17 28.76 1.76 0.40
N ILE A 18 29.77 2.43 0.93
CA ILE A 18 30.97 2.83 0.20
C ILE A 18 32.18 2.21 0.88
N ASN A 19 33.01 1.53 0.07
CA ASN A 19 34.35 1.16 0.49
C ASN A 19 35.32 2.19 -0.10
N LEU A 20 36.21 2.68 0.74
CA LEU A 20 37.15 3.74 0.44
C LEU A 20 38.56 3.19 0.59
N GLU A 21 39.38 3.37 -0.44
CA GLU A 21 40.81 3.07 -0.42
C GLU A 21 41.61 4.36 -0.58
N GLY A 22 42.21 4.79 0.53
CA GLY A 22 43.08 5.96 0.59
C GLY A 22 44.55 5.59 0.37
N TYR A 23 45.39 6.62 0.28
CA TYR A 23 46.85 6.48 0.25
C TYR A 23 47.45 7.10 1.51
N ASP A 24 48.43 6.42 2.10
CA ASP A 24 49.18 6.85 3.29
C ASP A 24 50.47 7.57 2.86
N ASP A 25 50.57 8.87 3.16
CA ASP A 25 51.76 9.67 2.81
C ASP A 25 52.83 9.58 3.88
N LYS A 26 53.40 8.39 4.06
CA LYS A 26 54.56 8.22 4.94
C LYS A 26 55.84 8.71 4.26
N SER A 27 56.45 9.73 4.83
CA SER A 27 57.91 9.78 4.96
C SER A 27 58.29 8.99 6.24
N PHE A 28 59.48 8.39 6.26
CA PHE A 28 59.92 7.37 7.25
C PHE A 28 59.92 7.84 8.73
N LEU A 29 59.57 9.10 9.05
CA LEU A 29 59.74 9.68 10.39
C LEU A 29 58.60 10.60 10.91
N GLU A 30 57.47 10.80 10.23
CA GLU A 30 56.42 11.71 10.73
C GLU A 30 55.23 11.03 11.41
N VAL A 31 54.98 11.41 12.67
CA VAL A 31 53.88 10.96 13.53
C VAL A 31 52.64 11.85 13.32
N SER A 32 52.02 11.79 12.14
CA SER A 32 50.57 11.98 11.94
C SER A 32 50.20 11.70 10.48
N SER A 33 49.57 10.56 10.22
CA SER A 33 49.14 10.16 8.87
C SER A 33 47.86 10.91 8.47
N LYS A 34 47.99 12.02 7.73
CA LYS A 34 46.84 12.69 7.09
C LYS A 34 46.55 12.04 5.75
N SER A 35 45.59 11.12 5.73
CA SER A 35 45.07 10.54 4.48
C SER A 35 43.96 11.44 3.93
N TYR A 36 44.19 12.06 2.78
CA TYR A 36 43.23 12.99 2.16
C TYR A 36 42.20 12.24 1.30
N PHE A 37 40.91 12.43 1.60
CA PHE A 37 39.81 11.82 0.87
C PHE A 37 39.06 12.80 -0.04
N PRO A 38 38.57 12.31 -1.20
CA PRO A 38 37.70 13.09 -2.07
C PRO A 38 36.35 13.41 -1.42
N GLU A 39 35.85 14.62 -1.70
CA GLU A 39 34.48 15.02 -1.46
C GLU A 39 33.55 14.20 -2.37
N ILE A 40 32.45 13.70 -1.82
CA ILE A 40 31.42 12.98 -2.58
C ILE A 40 30.33 13.99 -2.93
N GLU A 41 30.06 14.13 -4.21
CA GLU A 41 29.05 15.04 -4.74
C GLU A 41 27.91 14.21 -5.34
N ILE A 42 26.74 14.27 -4.73
CA ILE A 42 25.53 13.59 -5.23
C ILE A 42 24.73 14.58 -6.07
N TYR A 43 24.26 14.15 -7.23
CA TYR A 43 23.42 14.95 -8.12
C TYR A 43 22.12 14.24 -8.46
N THR A 44 21.00 14.94 -8.28
CA THR A 44 19.70 14.53 -8.82
C THR A 44 19.37 15.35 -10.06
N ILE A 45 18.69 14.72 -11.03
CA ILE A 45 18.39 15.32 -12.33
C ILE A 45 17.14 16.22 -12.27
N LYS A 46 16.33 16.14 -11.20
CA LYS A 46 15.13 16.98 -11.00
C LYS A 46 14.93 17.35 -9.52
N ASN A 47 14.23 18.46 -9.30
CA ASN A 47 14.08 19.19 -8.02
C ASN A 47 13.68 18.27 -6.84
N LEU A 48 14.36 18.41 -5.71
CA LEU A 48 14.00 17.77 -4.44
C LEU A 48 13.69 18.87 -3.42
N ASN A 49 12.46 18.91 -2.93
CA ASN A 49 12.08 19.76 -1.82
C ASN A 49 12.74 19.23 -0.54
N GLY A 50 13.79 19.93 -0.12
CA GLY A 50 14.47 19.72 1.15
C GLY A 50 15.05 21.04 1.59
N SER A 51 14.48 21.62 2.65
CA SER A 51 15.06 22.76 3.36
C SER A 51 16.43 22.34 3.93
N GLY A 52 17.51 22.73 3.26
CA GLY A 52 18.89 22.56 3.76
C GLY A 52 19.99 22.24 2.73
N LEU A 53 19.85 22.63 1.45
CA LEU A 53 20.74 22.14 0.40
C LEU A 53 21.46 23.28 -0.35
N PHE A 54 22.80 23.28 -0.29
CA PHE A 54 23.71 24.28 -0.87
C PHE A 54 24.22 23.85 -2.26
N THR A 55 24.33 24.79 -3.21
CA THR A 55 24.69 24.55 -4.62
C THR A 55 26.10 25.03 -4.96
N GLN A 56 26.86 24.25 -5.76
CA GLN A 56 27.94 24.75 -6.63
C GLN A 56 28.07 23.84 -7.88
N TYR A 57 28.22 24.48 -9.05
CA TYR A 57 28.05 23.94 -10.41
C TYR A 57 29.02 22.82 -10.85
N ILE A 58 28.50 21.83 -11.58
CA ILE A 58 29.24 20.96 -12.51
C ILE A 58 28.33 20.62 -13.70
N ASN A 59 28.84 20.70 -14.94
CA ASN A 59 28.13 20.32 -16.17
C ASN A 59 28.27 18.81 -16.45
N PRO A 60 27.17 18.03 -16.52
CA PRO A 60 27.15 16.69 -17.10
C PRO A 60 26.62 16.70 -18.56
N PRO A 61 26.87 15.63 -19.35
CA PRO A 61 26.59 15.60 -20.79
C PRO A 61 25.11 15.34 -21.17
N LEU A 62 24.17 15.27 -20.22
CA LEU A 62 22.76 14.92 -20.46
C LEU A 62 21.83 15.92 -19.76
N LYS A 63 21.90 17.18 -20.17
CA LYS A 63 21.07 18.26 -19.63
C LYS A 63 19.92 18.56 -20.59
N SER A 64 18.68 18.40 -20.15
CA SER A 64 17.55 19.10 -20.76
C SER A 64 17.37 20.46 -20.08
N THR A 65 16.71 21.42 -20.75
CA THR A 65 16.48 22.77 -20.21
C THR A 65 15.63 22.80 -18.94
N ASN A 66 14.99 21.69 -18.56
CA ASN A 66 14.08 21.58 -17.41
C ASN A 66 14.68 20.80 -16.22
N ASP A 67 15.93 20.36 -16.32
CA ASP A 67 16.58 19.57 -15.25
C ASP A 67 17.19 20.48 -14.18
N VAL A 68 16.69 20.34 -12.94
CA VAL A 68 17.20 21.06 -11.76
C VAL A 68 18.24 20.17 -11.07
N PHE A 69 19.49 20.61 -11.07
CA PHE A 69 20.60 19.93 -10.42
C PHE A 69 20.70 20.34 -8.96
N GLN A 70 20.53 19.38 -8.05
CA GLN A 70 20.83 19.58 -6.64
C GLN A 70 22.11 18.84 -6.27
N LYS A 71 23.07 19.56 -5.66
CA LYS A 71 24.34 19.02 -5.22
C LYS A 71 24.30 18.77 -3.71
N ILE A 72 24.75 17.59 -3.28
CA ILE A 72 25.03 17.33 -1.87
C ILE A 72 26.51 16.99 -1.74
N SER A 73 27.22 17.83 -0.98
CA SER A 73 28.63 17.68 -0.66
C SER A 73 28.79 16.92 0.66
N ILE A 74 29.30 15.70 0.60
CA ILE A 74 29.64 14.94 1.80
C ILE A 74 31.15 15.04 1.99
N PRO A 75 31.62 15.73 3.05
CA PRO A 75 33.04 15.83 3.30
C PRO A 75 33.62 14.44 3.56
N GLY A 76 34.77 14.18 2.92
CA GLY A 76 35.61 13.05 3.23
C GLY A 76 36.11 13.16 4.68
N PRO A 77 36.31 12.04 5.40
CA PRO A 77 36.94 12.09 6.72
C PRO A 77 38.37 12.62 6.61
N GLN A 78 38.83 13.36 7.63
CA GLN A 78 40.12 14.08 7.58
C GLN A 78 41.34 13.20 7.88
N ASP A 79 41.17 12.06 8.56
CA ASP A 79 42.24 11.11 8.89
C ASP A 79 41.71 9.68 8.79
N ILE A 80 42.28 8.85 7.92
CA ILE A 80 41.80 7.48 7.72
C ILE A 80 42.89 6.47 7.39
N ASN A 81 42.75 5.27 7.96
CA ASN A 81 43.45 4.06 7.55
C ASN A 81 43.25 3.74 6.05
N LYS A 82 44.16 2.95 5.46
CA LYS A 82 44.13 2.57 4.04
C LYS A 82 42.79 2.01 3.53
N HIS A 83 41.97 1.42 4.40
CA HIS A 83 40.66 0.86 4.08
C HIS A 83 39.60 1.33 5.08
N GLN A 84 38.55 1.98 4.60
CA GLN A 84 37.36 2.29 5.39
C GLN A 84 36.07 1.93 4.66
N SER A 85 35.08 1.53 5.44
CA SER A 85 33.70 1.38 4.98
C SER A 85 32.86 2.46 5.64
N ARG A 86 32.04 3.16 4.85
CA ARG A 86 31.05 4.12 5.35
C ARG A 86 29.72 3.85 4.66
N THR A 87 28.63 4.22 5.32
CA THR A 87 27.32 4.24 4.71
C THR A 87 26.86 5.68 4.54
N ILE A 88 26.41 6.03 3.33
CA ILE A 88 25.78 7.31 3.02
C ILE A 88 24.28 7.09 2.93
N THR A 89 23.51 7.90 3.65
CA THR A 89 22.05 7.88 3.57
C THR A 89 21.55 9.18 2.97
N LEU A 90 20.77 9.07 1.90
CA LEU A 90 20.10 10.17 1.24
C LEU A 90 18.59 10.03 1.43
N LYS A 91 17.96 11.03 2.04
CA LYS A 91 16.51 11.06 2.26
C LYS A 91 15.89 12.24 1.51
N PHE A 92 14.88 11.99 0.67
CA PHE A 92 14.26 13.04 -0.15
C PHE A 92 12.82 12.73 -0.55
N ILE A 93 12.10 13.78 -0.97
CA ILE A 93 10.79 13.71 -1.62
C ILE A 93 10.96 14.32 -3.02
N PRO A 94 10.64 13.60 -4.11
CA PRO A 94 10.80 14.13 -5.45
C PRO A 94 9.65 15.08 -5.80
N ASP A 95 9.96 16.27 -6.30
CA ASP A 95 8.96 17.22 -6.80
C ASP A 95 8.53 16.91 -8.24
N ALA A 96 9.24 16.01 -8.92
CA ALA A 96 8.97 15.51 -10.27
C ALA A 96 9.47 14.08 -10.41
N CYS A 97 8.90 13.29 -11.33
CA CYS A 97 9.40 11.93 -11.54
C CYS A 97 10.69 11.89 -12.36
N PHE A 98 11.59 11.01 -11.94
CA PHE A 98 12.85 10.73 -12.63
C PHE A 98 13.30 9.30 -12.36
N GLN A 99 14.25 8.82 -13.15
CA GLN A 99 14.74 7.45 -13.06
C GLN A 99 16.18 7.33 -12.57
N PHE A 100 16.94 8.42 -12.51
CA PHE A 100 18.39 8.36 -12.33
C PHE A 100 18.88 9.30 -11.24
N ILE A 101 19.80 8.79 -10.42
CA ILE A 101 20.64 9.57 -9.51
C ILE A 101 22.11 9.36 -9.89
N GLY A 102 22.82 10.48 -10.02
CA GLY A 102 24.23 10.56 -10.39
C GLY A 102 25.14 10.78 -9.18
N PHE A 103 26.39 10.34 -9.32
CA PHE A 103 27.44 10.52 -8.32
C PHE A 103 28.69 11.05 -9.01
N LYS A 104 29.33 12.04 -8.41
CA LYS A 104 30.67 12.48 -8.77
C LYS A 104 31.54 12.45 -7.52
N PHE A 105 32.82 12.24 -7.74
CA PHE A 105 33.83 12.23 -6.71
C PHE A 105 34.87 13.30 -7.06
N ARG A 106 35.20 14.14 -6.09
CA ARG A 106 36.18 15.21 -6.27
C ARG A 106 37.34 15.02 -5.30
N SER A 107 38.49 14.62 -5.83
CA SER A 107 39.74 14.56 -5.07
C SER A 107 40.53 15.85 -5.24
N ASN A 108 41.06 16.39 -4.15
CA ASN A 108 42.05 17.47 -4.18
C ASN A 108 43.50 16.94 -4.14
N VAL A 109 43.69 15.61 -4.09
CA VAL A 109 45.00 14.97 -4.14
C VAL A 109 45.26 14.35 -5.50
N SER A 110 46.49 14.51 -5.99
CA SER A 110 47.00 13.98 -7.25
C SER A 110 47.24 12.45 -7.22
N LYS A 111 47.18 11.83 -6.04
CA LYS A 111 47.39 10.40 -5.86
C LYS A 111 46.11 9.60 -6.14
N ASN A 112 46.29 8.42 -6.73
CA ASN A 112 45.19 7.52 -7.05
C ASN A 112 44.46 7.06 -5.78
N THR A 113 43.20 7.47 -5.64
CA THR A 113 42.26 6.99 -4.62
C THR A 113 41.18 6.18 -5.30
N LYS A 114 40.69 5.11 -4.64
CA LYS A 114 39.60 4.30 -5.18
C LYS A 114 38.38 4.38 -4.28
N ILE A 115 37.23 4.51 -4.92
CA ILE A 115 35.93 4.48 -4.26
C ILE A 115 35.12 3.39 -4.91
N HIS A 116 34.72 2.42 -4.10
CA HIS A 116 33.84 1.36 -4.51
C HIS A 116 32.45 1.64 -3.95
N LEU A 117 31.59 2.21 -4.80
CA LEU A 117 30.17 2.37 -4.51
C LEU A 117 29.49 0.99 -4.64
N LYS A 118 28.96 0.45 -3.55
CA LYS A 118 28.15 -0.78 -3.62
C LYS A 118 26.74 -0.46 -4.11
N THR A 119 26.02 -1.50 -4.51
CA THR A 119 24.60 -1.38 -4.89
C THR A 119 23.82 -0.76 -3.74
N PRO A 120 23.04 0.30 -3.99
CA PRO A 120 22.26 0.94 -2.94
C PRO A 120 21.07 0.10 -2.52
N THR A 121 20.70 0.24 -1.25
CA THR A 121 19.37 -0.14 -0.77
C THR A 121 18.45 1.06 -0.92
N ILE A 122 17.28 0.86 -1.52
CA ILE A 122 16.28 1.91 -1.73
C ILE A 122 15.02 1.51 -0.97
N SER A 123 14.55 2.36 -0.07
CA SER A 123 13.23 2.24 0.54
C SER A 123 12.36 3.43 0.13
N ALA A 124 11.06 3.16 0.03
CA ALA A 124 10.06 4.15 -0.35
C ALA A 124 8.87 4.07 0.61
N LYS A 125 8.46 5.23 1.15
CA LYS A 125 7.29 5.37 1.99
C LYS A 125 6.26 6.21 1.25
N SER A 126 5.02 5.71 1.13
CA SER A 126 3.92 6.53 0.60
C SER A 126 3.66 7.72 1.52
N LEU A 127 3.57 8.91 0.95
CA LEU A 127 3.12 10.12 1.65
C LEU A 127 1.63 10.38 1.41
N MET A 128 0.97 9.47 0.70
CA MET A 128 -0.41 9.60 0.27
C MET A 128 -1.24 8.43 0.77
N GLU A 129 -2.45 8.77 1.18
CA GLU A 129 -3.45 7.84 1.68
C GLU A 129 -4.76 8.12 0.95
N PHE A 130 -5.37 7.07 0.41
CA PHE A 130 -6.69 7.20 -0.21
C PHE A 130 -7.75 7.40 0.86
N VAL A 131 -8.70 8.29 0.57
CA VAL A 131 -9.89 8.48 1.37
C VAL A 131 -11.07 8.03 0.51
N ALA A 132 -11.51 6.81 0.77
CA ALA A 132 -12.60 6.13 0.09
C ALA A 132 -13.13 5.00 0.99
N GLU A 133 -14.35 4.57 0.71
CA GLU A 133 -14.92 3.40 1.34
C GLU A 133 -14.33 2.14 0.68
N PRO A 134 -13.79 1.19 1.47
CA PRO A 134 -13.22 -0.05 0.94
C PRO A 134 -14.28 -0.96 0.30
N GLU A 135 -15.56 -0.73 0.62
CA GLU A 135 -16.70 -1.49 0.11
C GLU A 135 -17.78 -0.59 -0.51
N GLN A 136 -18.28 -1.02 -1.66
CA GLN A 136 -19.27 -0.30 -2.46
C GLN A 136 -20.31 -1.23 -3.09
N CYS A 137 -21.59 -0.88 -2.94
CA CYS A 137 -22.70 -1.60 -3.55
C CYS A 137 -22.69 -1.49 -5.08
N ILE A 138 -23.14 -2.55 -5.75
CA ILE A 138 -23.31 -2.56 -7.20
C ILE A 138 -24.28 -1.44 -7.61
N GLY A 139 -23.90 -0.68 -8.64
CA GLY A 139 -24.70 0.41 -9.19
C GLY A 139 -24.60 1.75 -8.44
N THR A 140 -24.04 1.78 -7.23
CA THR A 140 -23.88 3.04 -6.47
C THR A 140 -22.59 3.75 -6.85
N THR A 141 -22.49 5.03 -6.51
CA THR A 141 -21.29 5.88 -6.71
C THR A 141 -20.64 6.24 -5.39
N GLN A 142 -19.31 6.41 -5.38
CA GLN A 142 -18.59 7.07 -4.30
C GLN A 142 -17.56 8.05 -4.85
N VAL A 143 -17.20 9.06 -4.04
CA VAL A 143 -16.11 9.97 -4.36
C VAL A 143 -14.83 9.47 -3.69
N VAL A 144 -13.80 9.26 -4.48
CA VAL A 144 -12.46 8.86 -4.05
C VAL A 144 -11.57 10.09 -4.08
N THR A 145 -10.89 10.34 -2.97
CA THR A 145 -9.88 11.41 -2.86
C THR A 145 -8.61 10.88 -2.21
N TYR A 146 -7.62 11.74 -1.99
CA TYR A 146 -6.40 11.43 -1.27
C TYR A 146 -6.11 12.49 -0.20
N ARG A 147 -5.42 12.07 0.85
CA ARG A 147 -4.77 12.94 1.83
C ARG A 147 -3.28 12.78 1.74
N THR A 148 -2.57 13.86 2.01
CA THR A 148 -1.12 13.89 2.08
C THR A 148 -0.66 13.96 3.53
N SER A 149 0.50 13.37 3.82
CA SER A 149 1.17 13.53 5.12
C SER A 149 1.54 15.00 5.37
N SER A 150 1.62 15.39 6.64
CA SER A 150 1.97 16.77 7.04
C SER A 150 3.21 17.29 6.32
N GLY A 151 3.12 18.47 5.71
CA GLY A 151 4.21 19.12 4.98
C GLY A 151 4.35 18.75 3.49
N TYR A 152 3.54 17.81 2.97
CA TYR A 152 3.50 17.48 1.54
C TYR A 152 2.18 17.96 0.92
N VAL A 153 2.24 18.66 -0.21
CA VAL A 153 1.06 19.14 -0.94
C VAL A 153 1.20 18.80 -2.42
N ILE A 154 0.11 18.33 -3.02
CA ILE A 154 0.00 18.18 -4.47
C ILE A 154 -0.79 19.37 -4.98
N ASN A 155 -0.12 20.28 -5.68
CA ASN A 155 -0.70 21.52 -6.20
C ASN A 155 -1.31 21.36 -7.60
N GLU A 156 -1.30 20.15 -8.17
CA GLU A 156 -1.72 19.87 -9.55
C GLU A 156 -2.82 18.78 -9.55
N PRO A 157 -3.82 18.87 -10.45
CA PRO A 157 -4.78 17.78 -10.65
C PRO A 157 -4.08 16.48 -11.06
N VAL A 158 -4.61 15.34 -10.61
CA VAL A 158 -4.10 14.02 -11.00
C VAL A 158 -5.00 13.37 -12.05
N ASN A 159 -4.42 12.49 -12.86
CA ASN A 159 -5.16 11.68 -13.83
C ASN A 159 -5.54 10.33 -13.22
N TRP A 160 -6.83 10.18 -12.95
CA TRP A 160 -7.44 9.00 -12.39
C TRP A 160 -7.72 7.94 -13.45
N TYR A 161 -7.64 6.69 -13.04
CA TYR A 161 -8.04 5.53 -13.85
C TYR A 161 -8.74 4.50 -12.95
N VAL A 162 -9.49 3.60 -13.59
CA VAL A 162 -10.10 2.45 -12.94
C VAL A 162 -9.79 1.16 -13.70
N LYS A 163 -9.79 0.04 -12.99
CA LYS A 163 -9.68 -1.33 -13.52
C LYS A 163 -10.75 -2.22 -12.86
N GLY A 164 -11.08 -3.34 -13.49
CA GLY A 164 -12.05 -4.30 -12.97
C GLY A 164 -13.48 -3.74 -12.99
N ASP A 165 -14.23 -3.99 -11.91
CA ASP A 165 -15.66 -3.71 -11.80
C ASP A 165 -16.00 -2.30 -11.30
N LEU A 166 -15.19 -1.32 -11.74
CA LEU A 166 -15.46 0.10 -11.56
C LEU A 166 -15.57 0.82 -12.89
N GLU A 167 -16.34 1.91 -12.90
CA GLU A 167 -16.39 2.90 -13.96
C GLU A 167 -16.21 4.30 -13.36
N ILE A 168 -15.52 5.20 -14.07
CA ILE A 168 -15.44 6.62 -13.67
C ILE A 168 -16.69 7.34 -14.18
N ILE A 169 -17.31 8.12 -13.31
CA ILE A 169 -18.44 8.98 -13.65
C ILE A 169 -17.94 10.43 -13.73
N GLY A 170 -17.99 11.01 -14.93
CA GLY A 170 -17.56 12.39 -15.18
C GLY A 170 -16.07 12.51 -15.55
N SER A 171 -15.37 13.45 -14.91
CA SER A 171 -13.97 13.76 -15.24
C SER A 171 -13.00 12.72 -14.67
N THR A 172 -11.99 12.35 -15.45
CA THR A 172 -10.83 11.56 -15.01
C THR A 172 -9.70 12.44 -14.47
N ASN A 173 -9.80 13.77 -14.59
CA ASN A 173 -8.78 14.71 -14.13
C ASN A 173 -9.35 15.59 -13.00
N GLY A 174 -8.65 15.63 -11.87
CA GLY A 174 -9.07 16.42 -10.72
C GLY A 174 -8.37 16.01 -9.42
N ALA A 175 -8.69 16.73 -8.34
CA ALA A 175 -8.26 16.36 -6.98
C ALA A 175 -9.01 15.14 -6.41
N ASN A 176 -10.14 14.78 -7.01
CA ASN A 176 -10.95 13.62 -6.67
C ASN A 176 -11.55 13.01 -7.94
N VAL A 177 -12.11 11.81 -7.79
CA VAL A 177 -12.83 11.11 -8.86
C VAL A 177 -14.10 10.46 -8.30
N THR A 178 -15.18 10.48 -9.08
CA THR A 178 -16.38 9.72 -8.75
C THR A 178 -16.31 8.38 -9.47
N VAL A 179 -16.44 7.28 -8.73
CA VAL A 179 -16.44 5.92 -9.28
C VAL A 179 -17.75 5.21 -8.97
N LYS A 180 -18.25 4.44 -9.93
CA LYS A 180 -19.43 3.59 -9.80
C LYS A 180 -19.05 2.12 -9.89
N SER A 181 -19.61 1.31 -9.00
CA SER A 181 -19.47 -0.15 -9.07
C SER A 181 -20.40 -0.69 -10.15
N LYS A 182 -19.86 -1.53 -11.05
CA LYS A 182 -20.62 -2.12 -12.18
C LYS A 182 -20.82 -3.63 -12.06
N GLY A 183 -20.20 -4.30 -11.10
CA GLY A 183 -20.24 -5.76 -10.98
C GLY A 183 -19.85 -6.29 -9.61
N THR A 184 -19.78 -7.61 -9.50
CA THR A 184 -19.49 -8.38 -8.27
C THR A 184 -17.99 -8.67 -8.08
N GLY A 185 -17.13 -8.16 -8.96
CA GLY A 185 -15.69 -8.27 -8.87
C GLY A 185 -15.03 -7.14 -8.09
N ILE A 186 -13.75 -7.34 -7.74
CA ILE A 186 -12.93 -6.28 -7.17
C ILE A 186 -12.65 -5.23 -8.24
N GLY A 187 -12.86 -3.97 -7.89
CA GLY A 187 -12.43 -2.84 -8.70
C GLY A 187 -11.22 -2.14 -8.10
N THR A 188 -10.37 -1.59 -8.96
CA THR A 188 -9.23 -0.78 -8.54
C THR A 188 -9.41 0.63 -9.06
N VAL A 189 -9.34 1.62 -8.18
CA VAL A 189 -9.18 3.02 -8.54
C VAL A 189 -7.73 3.41 -8.31
N GLY A 190 -7.15 4.17 -9.23
CA GLY A 190 -5.79 4.63 -9.06
C GLY A 190 -5.53 5.91 -9.84
N TYR A 191 -4.32 6.41 -9.70
CA TYR A 191 -3.84 7.50 -10.53
C TYR A 191 -2.34 7.37 -10.78
N TYR A 192 -1.91 7.99 -11.89
CA TYR A 192 -0.51 8.08 -12.24
C TYR A 192 0.05 9.42 -11.74
N PRO A 193 0.99 9.41 -10.77
CA PRO A 193 1.60 10.64 -10.28
C PRO A 193 2.45 11.33 -11.35
N CYS A 194 2.84 10.59 -12.40
CA CYS A 194 3.56 11.08 -13.57
C CYS A 194 3.08 10.37 -14.83
N ASP A 195 3.79 9.32 -15.27
CA ASP A 195 3.40 8.50 -16.41
C ASP A 195 3.11 7.07 -15.95
N SER A 196 2.21 6.41 -16.68
CA SER A 196 1.86 5.00 -16.57
C SER A 196 3.05 4.05 -16.46
N SER A 197 4.19 4.39 -17.08
CA SER A 197 5.42 3.58 -17.05
C SER A 197 6.23 3.67 -15.74
N LEU A 198 5.95 4.66 -14.88
CA LEU A 198 6.72 4.94 -13.66
C LEU A 198 6.04 4.45 -12.38
N GLY A 199 4.88 3.81 -12.51
CA GLY A 199 4.09 3.27 -11.41
C GLY A 199 2.91 4.16 -11.03
N SER A 200 2.04 3.62 -10.19
CA SER A 200 0.78 4.22 -9.79
C SER A 200 0.52 4.08 -8.30
N PHE A 201 -0.47 4.83 -7.83
CA PHE A 201 -1.10 4.62 -6.53
C PHE A 201 -2.46 3.99 -6.79
N GLU A 202 -2.75 2.89 -6.12
CA GLU A 202 -3.95 2.10 -6.32
C GLU A 202 -4.64 1.83 -4.99
N PHE A 203 -5.97 1.83 -5.04
CA PHE A 203 -6.87 1.46 -3.96
C PHE A 203 -7.92 0.51 -4.50
N ASN A 204 -8.17 -0.57 -3.76
CA ASN A 204 -9.14 -1.58 -4.16
C ASN A 204 -10.47 -1.31 -3.44
N ILE A 205 -11.54 -1.27 -4.22
CA ILE A 205 -12.90 -1.22 -3.75
C ILE A 205 -13.53 -2.57 -4.07
N LYS A 206 -14.10 -3.21 -3.07
CA LYS A 206 -14.75 -4.51 -3.21
C LYS A 206 -16.27 -4.34 -3.13
N PRO A 207 -17.05 -5.24 -3.73
CA PRO A 207 -18.43 -5.39 -3.30
C PRO A 207 -18.45 -5.86 -1.84
N PRO A 208 -19.53 -5.62 -1.11
CA PRO A 208 -19.72 -6.22 0.20
C PRO A 208 -19.67 -7.74 0.07
N LYS A 209 -19.32 -8.40 1.16
CA LYS A 209 -19.33 -9.86 1.22
C LYS A 209 -20.77 -10.38 1.07
N GLU A 210 -21.08 -10.92 -0.10
CA GLU A 210 -22.39 -11.47 -0.46
C GLU A 210 -22.59 -12.93 -0.01
N ASP A 211 -21.68 -13.51 0.78
CA ASP A 211 -21.91 -14.88 1.26
C ASP A 211 -21.43 -15.09 2.69
N PHE A 212 -22.34 -15.66 3.47
CA PHE A 212 -22.09 -16.13 4.81
C PHE A 212 -22.75 -17.49 4.99
N GLU A 213 -22.14 -18.31 5.83
CA GLU A 213 -22.65 -19.63 6.16
C GLU A 213 -23.37 -19.58 7.50
N ILE A 214 -24.42 -20.39 7.63
CA ILE A 214 -25.03 -20.69 8.92
C ILE A 214 -24.34 -21.95 9.43
N SER A 215 -23.61 -21.84 10.52
CA SER A 215 -22.88 -22.95 11.13
C SER A 215 -23.76 -23.68 12.13
N GLY A 216 -23.86 -25.00 12.00
CA GLY A 216 -24.57 -25.84 12.95
C GLY A 216 -24.50 -27.30 12.56
N LYS A 217 -25.29 -28.13 13.23
CA LYS A 217 -25.28 -29.58 12.96
C LYS A 217 -25.96 -29.87 11.62
N PRO A 218 -25.29 -30.52 10.64
CA PRO A 218 -25.85 -30.74 9.31
C PRO A 218 -26.91 -31.85 9.28
N ILE A 219 -26.84 -32.81 10.22
CA ILE A 219 -27.79 -33.92 10.34
C ILE A 219 -28.44 -33.86 11.72
N VAL A 220 -29.77 -33.85 11.78
CA VAL A 220 -30.55 -33.64 13.00
C VAL A 220 -31.61 -34.70 13.16
N ARG A 221 -32.13 -34.85 14.38
CA ARG A 221 -33.19 -35.82 14.69
C ARG A 221 -34.43 -35.16 15.30
N PRO A 222 -35.62 -35.76 15.17
CA PRO A 222 -36.82 -35.28 15.85
C PRO A 222 -36.60 -35.07 17.35
N LEU A 223 -37.17 -33.99 17.89
CA LEU A 223 -37.07 -33.57 19.29
C LEU A 223 -35.67 -33.12 19.77
N GLU A 224 -34.64 -33.20 18.92
CA GLU A 224 -33.28 -32.73 19.24
C GLU A 224 -33.25 -31.20 19.42
N THR A 225 -32.45 -30.72 20.38
CA THR A 225 -32.24 -29.29 20.64
C THR A 225 -30.85 -28.87 20.18
N LEU A 226 -30.79 -27.83 19.35
CA LEU A 226 -29.58 -27.42 18.64
C LEU A 226 -29.43 -25.90 18.65
N VAL A 227 -28.20 -25.43 18.41
CA VAL A 227 -27.91 -24.00 18.20
C VAL A 227 -27.22 -23.85 16.85
N TYR A 228 -27.67 -22.88 16.07
CA TYR A 228 -27.06 -22.46 14.82
C TYR A 228 -26.48 -21.06 14.98
N TYR A 229 -25.34 -20.82 14.36
CA TYR A 229 -24.53 -19.63 14.53
C TYR A 229 -24.24 -18.95 13.20
N LEU A 230 -24.15 -17.64 13.23
CA LEU A 230 -23.56 -16.82 12.18
C LEU A 230 -22.10 -16.48 12.55
N PRO A 231 -21.21 -16.25 11.57
CA PRO A 231 -19.87 -15.74 11.83
C PRO A 231 -19.92 -14.42 12.63
N ALA A 232 -19.03 -14.27 13.62
CA ALA A 232 -18.98 -13.06 14.45
C ALA A 232 -18.68 -11.79 13.63
N ASP A 233 -17.85 -11.90 12.58
CA ASP A 233 -17.42 -10.78 11.74
C ASP A 233 -18.21 -10.69 10.42
N ILE A 234 -19.47 -11.14 10.44
CA ILE A 234 -20.33 -11.15 9.24
C ILE A 234 -20.71 -9.75 8.73
N GLY A 235 -20.57 -8.71 9.57
CA GLY A 235 -20.85 -7.33 9.19
C GLY A 235 -22.35 -7.04 8.94
N LEU A 236 -23.24 -7.89 9.43
CA LEU A 236 -24.69 -7.67 9.36
C LEU A 236 -25.20 -6.94 10.60
N SER A 237 -26.25 -6.15 10.40
CA SER A 237 -27.03 -5.51 11.46
C SER A 237 -28.49 -5.94 11.39
N ASN A 238 -29.23 -5.80 12.50
CA ASN A 238 -30.65 -6.13 12.58
C ASN A 238 -30.98 -7.56 12.11
N ILE A 239 -30.19 -8.53 12.56
CA ILE A 239 -30.34 -9.93 12.17
C ILE A 239 -31.65 -10.49 12.73
N THR A 240 -32.38 -11.21 11.89
CA THR A 240 -33.60 -11.94 12.24
C THR A 240 -33.49 -13.38 11.78
N PHE A 241 -34.09 -14.29 12.55
CA PHE A 241 -34.14 -15.71 12.20
C PHE A 241 -35.59 -16.15 11.95
N GLN A 242 -35.80 -16.86 10.84
CA GLN A 242 -37.03 -17.59 10.56
C GLN A 242 -36.71 -19.08 10.54
N VAL A 243 -37.49 -19.88 11.27
CA VAL A 243 -37.25 -21.30 11.43
C VAL A 243 -38.49 -22.08 11.04
N GLY A 244 -38.32 -23.04 10.12
CA GLY A 244 -39.34 -24.02 9.72
C GLY A 244 -39.01 -25.42 10.25
N GLY A 245 -40.03 -26.25 10.49
CA GLY A 245 -39.86 -27.64 10.97
C GLY A 245 -39.30 -27.79 12.39
N ALA A 246 -39.14 -26.69 13.13
CA ALA A 246 -38.62 -26.63 14.48
C ALA A 246 -39.24 -25.47 15.27
N THR A 247 -39.24 -25.57 16.59
CA THR A 247 -39.64 -24.50 17.51
C THR A 247 -38.42 -23.67 17.90
N VAL A 248 -38.51 -22.35 17.81
CA VAL A 248 -37.48 -21.44 18.33
C VAL A 248 -37.54 -21.40 19.85
N LEU A 249 -36.42 -21.69 20.51
CA LEU A 249 -36.28 -21.62 21.96
C LEU A 249 -35.62 -20.31 22.42
N GLY A 250 -34.89 -19.63 21.53
CA GLY A 250 -34.27 -18.34 21.81
C GLY A 250 -33.38 -17.87 20.66
N THR A 251 -33.14 -16.57 20.61
CA THR A 251 -32.30 -15.91 19.61
C THR A 251 -31.34 -14.95 20.29
N THR A 252 -30.14 -14.82 19.73
CA THR A 252 -29.21 -13.72 20.01
C THR A 252 -28.96 -12.95 18.72
N GLU A 253 -28.07 -11.95 18.75
CA GLU A 253 -27.66 -11.23 17.55
C GLU A 253 -27.12 -12.16 16.46
N ASN A 254 -26.38 -13.22 16.81
CA ASN A 254 -25.66 -14.06 15.86
C ASN A 254 -26.00 -15.54 15.98
N SER A 255 -27.07 -15.92 16.70
CA SER A 255 -27.44 -17.33 16.83
C SER A 255 -28.92 -17.55 17.08
N VAL A 256 -29.39 -18.75 16.72
CA VAL A 256 -30.73 -19.22 17.01
C VAL A 256 -30.67 -20.62 17.63
N ARG A 257 -31.36 -20.79 18.75
CA ARG A 257 -31.54 -22.07 19.43
C ARG A 257 -32.91 -22.62 19.07
N ILE A 258 -32.94 -23.87 18.59
CA ILE A 258 -34.16 -24.51 18.09
C ILE A 258 -34.36 -25.89 18.72
N ARG A 259 -35.61 -26.38 18.68
CA ARG A 259 -35.96 -27.78 18.93
C ARG A 259 -36.69 -28.34 17.71
N VAL A 260 -36.15 -29.40 17.12
CA VAL A 260 -36.75 -30.05 15.94
C VAL A 260 -38.12 -30.62 16.33
N LEU A 261 -39.13 -30.40 15.47
CA LEU A 261 -40.47 -30.95 15.72
C LEU A 261 -40.45 -32.48 15.68
N ASN A 262 -41.48 -33.11 16.26
CA ASN A 262 -41.65 -34.55 16.11
C ASN A 262 -42.11 -34.91 14.69
N LYS A 263 -42.04 -36.20 14.34
CA LYS A 263 -42.70 -36.72 13.13
C LYS A 263 -44.20 -36.42 13.15
N ALA A 264 -44.76 -36.16 11.98
CA ALA A 264 -46.20 -36.06 11.77
C ALA A 264 -46.60 -37.03 10.65
N TYR A 265 -47.54 -37.94 10.93
CA TYR A 265 -48.01 -38.95 9.96
C TYR A 265 -46.86 -39.68 9.25
N ASP A 266 -45.93 -40.23 10.04
CA ASP A 266 -44.72 -40.94 9.59
C ASP A 266 -43.74 -40.14 8.71
N SER A 267 -43.98 -38.84 8.54
CA SER A 267 -43.09 -37.94 7.79
C SER A 267 -42.13 -37.20 8.72
N LEU A 268 -40.86 -37.15 8.33
CA LEU A 268 -39.84 -36.32 9.00
C LEU A 268 -40.11 -34.83 8.72
N PRO A 269 -39.90 -33.93 9.71
CA PRO A 269 -40.06 -32.50 9.48
C PRO A 269 -38.99 -31.99 8.50
N ILE A 270 -39.34 -30.99 7.68
CA ILE A 270 -38.36 -30.26 6.88
C ILE A 270 -37.85 -29.09 7.72
N VAL A 271 -36.66 -29.24 8.29
CA VAL A 271 -36.03 -28.18 9.08
C VAL A 271 -35.40 -27.16 8.15
N SER A 272 -35.68 -25.89 8.38
CA SER A 272 -35.01 -24.77 7.71
C SER A 272 -34.64 -23.70 8.73
N ILE A 273 -33.44 -23.16 8.61
CA ILE A 273 -32.97 -22.00 9.36
C ILE A 273 -32.65 -20.91 8.36
N THR A 274 -33.43 -19.85 8.37
CA THR A 274 -33.21 -18.68 7.53
C THR A 274 -32.74 -17.52 8.40
N ALA A 275 -31.58 -16.96 8.08
CA ALA A 275 -31.06 -15.74 8.70
C ALA A 275 -31.17 -14.59 7.69
N THR A 276 -31.75 -13.47 8.13
CA THR A 276 -31.86 -12.25 7.34
C THR A 276 -31.25 -11.08 8.11
N GLY A 277 -30.34 -10.33 7.50
CA GLY A 277 -29.73 -9.15 8.10
C GLY A 277 -29.51 -8.02 7.10
N ASN A 278 -29.29 -6.81 7.60
CA ASN A 278 -28.98 -5.65 6.78
C ASN A 278 -27.47 -5.53 6.57
N THR A 279 -27.07 -5.40 5.30
CA THR A 279 -25.76 -4.94 4.86
C THR A 279 -25.82 -3.45 4.49
N LYS A 280 -24.67 -2.85 4.19
CA LYS A 280 -24.58 -1.52 3.55
C LYS A 280 -25.36 -1.45 2.21
N CYS A 281 -25.63 -2.60 1.59
CA CYS A 281 -26.24 -2.69 0.26
C CYS A 281 -27.65 -3.29 0.26
N GLY A 282 -28.26 -3.42 1.43
CA GLY A 282 -29.63 -3.88 1.59
C GLY A 282 -29.73 -5.17 2.40
N LEU A 283 -30.91 -5.79 2.32
CA LEU A 283 -31.22 -7.02 3.03
C LEU A 283 -30.54 -8.21 2.38
N PHE A 284 -29.92 -9.04 3.21
CA PHE A 284 -29.27 -10.28 2.81
C PHE A 284 -29.89 -11.44 3.57
N THR A 285 -30.18 -12.53 2.85
CA THR A 285 -30.88 -13.70 3.41
C THR A 285 -30.14 -14.97 3.02
N LYS A 286 -29.90 -15.85 4.00
CA LYS A 286 -29.35 -17.19 3.79
C LYS A 286 -30.25 -18.22 4.46
N THR A 287 -30.47 -19.34 3.80
CA THR A 287 -31.22 -20.47 4.36
C THR A 287 -30.34 -21.71 4.39
N LEU A 288 -30.31 -22.39 5.53
CA LEU A 288 -29.74 -23.71 5.73
C LEU A 288 -30.87 -24.73 5.88
N TYR A 289 -30.72 -25.89 5.24
CA TYR A 289 -31.60 -27.04 5.38
C TYR A 289 -30.79 -28.21 5.95
N PRO A 290 -30.82 -28.45 7.27
CA PRO A 290 -30.23 -29.64 7.86
C PRO A 290 -31.01 -30.89 7.44
N ASP A 291 -30.29 -31.98 7.17
CA ASP A 291 -30.89 -33.27 6.88
C ASP A 291 -31.51 -33.84 8.15
N VAL A 292 -32.80 -34.17 8.11
CA VAL A 292 -33.46 -34.84 9.23
C VAL A 292 -33.43 -36.34 9.00
N VAL A 293 -32.95 -37.08 9.99
CA VAL A 293 -32.89 -38.55 9.96
C VAL A 293 -33.66 -39.15 11.12
N GLU A 294 -34.01 -40.43 10.99
CA GLU A 294 -34.64 -41.17 12.07
C GLU A 294 -33.68 -41.38 13.26
N ASN A 295 -34.27 -41.64 14.43
CA ASN A 295 -33.51 -42.00 15.64
C ASN A 295 -32.93 -43.41 15.53
#